data_AF-A0A7S1VT81-F1
#
_entry.id   AF-A0A7S1VT81-F1
#
_cell.length_a   1.000
_cell.length_b   1.000
_cell.length_c   1.000
_cell.angle_alpha   90.00
_cell.angle_beta   90.00
_cell.angle_gamma   90.00
#
_symmetry.space_group_name_H-M   'P 1'
#
loop_
_entity.id
_entity.type
_entity.pdbx_description
1 polymer ?
#
loop_
_entity_poly.entity_id
_entity_poly.type
_entity_poly.pdbx_seq_one_letter_code
_entity_poly.pdbx_strand_id
1 'polypeptide(L)'
;MYHLPTACETSASFHDIVLSNKSEARLSQSSSSSTSVVQQVMYNLTRDPESIALVDQCATISSAALLERATWVARSIASLTDGSPGVVPIMLDKGAEWVASIVGV
;
A
#
# COMPACT_ATOMS: atom_id res chain seq x y z
N MET A 1 33.67 5.03 -24.47
CA MET A 1 32.27 5.06 -24.95
C MET A 1 31.47 4.18 -23.99
N TYR A 2 30.97 4.75 -22.89
CA TYR A 2 30.05 4.08 -21.97
C TYR A 2 28.92 5.06 -21.70
N HIS A 3 27.78 4.87 -22.37
CA HIS A 3 26.55 5.57 -22.04
C HIS A 3 25.92 4.85 -20.84
N LEU A 4 26.08 5.43 -19.66
CA LEU A 4 25.20 5.17 -18.51
C LEU A 4 23.89 5.92 -18.76
N PRO A 5 22.72 5.28 -18.68
CA PRO A 5 21.46 6.02 -18.62
C PRO A 5 21.33 6.64 -17.22
N THR A 6 21.57 7.95 -17.15
CA THR A 6 21.14 8.81 -16.04
C THR A 6 19.63 8.98 -16.05
N ALA A 7 19.09 9.19 -14.83
CA ALA A 7 17.75 9.61 -14.47
C ALA A 7 16.72 8.48 -14.23
N CYS A 8 16.79 7.89 -13.03
CA CYS A 8 15.60 7.45 -12.31
C CYS A 8 14.91 8.71 -11.75
N GLU A 9 14.37 9.55 -12.62
CA GLU A 9 13.52 10.69 -12.23
C GLU A 9 12.08 10.32 -12.49
N THR A 10 11.49 9.57 -11.56
CA THR A 10 10.04 9.61 -11.36
C THR A 10 9.80 9.98 -9.90
N SER A 11 10.14 11.24 -9.58
CA SER A 11 9.61 11.90 -8.39
C SER A 11 8.14 12.24 -8.66
N ALA A 12 7.25 11.24 -8.57
CA ALA A 12 5.89 11.55 -8.16
C ALA A 12 6.03 12.06 -6.72
N SER A 13 6.01 13.39 -6.56
CA SER A 13 6.10 14.01 -5.25
C SER A 13 4.98 13.42 -4.40
N PHE A 14 5.23 13.17 -3.12
CA PHE A 14 4.18 12.76 -2.17
C PHE A 14 2.98 13.74 -2.24
N HIS A 15 3.28 15.00 -2.57
CA HIS A 15 2.29 16.04 -2.82
C HIS A 15 1.39 15.74 -4.04
N ASP A 16 1.91 15.15 -5.12
CA ASP A 16 1.15 14.80 -6.32
C ASP A 16 0.22 13.60 -6.09
N ILE A 17 0.68 12.59 -5.34
CA ILE A 17 -0.14 11.43 -4.96
C ILE A 17 -1.31 11.88 -4.05
N VAL A 18 -1.02 12.73 -3.07
CA VAL A 18 -2.05 13.28 -2.17
C VAL A 18 -3.03 14.18 -2.92
N LEU A 19 -2.57 14.98 -3.90
CA LEU A 19 -3.43 15.85 -4.70
C LEU A 19 -4.32 15.06 -5.67
N SER A 20 -3.82 13.97 -6.26
CA SER A 20 -4.62 13.07 -7.10
C SER A 20 -5.72 12.39 -6.29
N ASN A 21 -5.43 11.95 -5.06
CA ASN A 21 -6.46 11.41 -4.15
C ASN A 21 -7.45 12.49 -3.66
N LYS A 22 -7.02 13.76 -3.58
CA LYS A 22 -7.83 14.87 -3.06
C LYS A 22 -8.84 15.41 -4.09
N SER A 23 -8.55 15.30 -5.39
CA SER A 23 -9.47 15.75 -6.45
C SER A 23 -10.64 14.77 -6.65
N GLU A 24 -10.40 13.46 -6.57
CA GLU A 24 -11.45 12.43 -6.63
C GLU A 24 -12.38 12.48 -5.40
N ALA A 25 -11.84 12.81 -4.22
CA ALA A 25 -12.60 12.89 -2.98
C ALA A 25 -13.57 14.08 -2.88
N ARG A 26 -13.57 15.02 -3.84
CA ARG A 26 -14.40 16.25 -3.77
C ARG A 26 -15.69 16.22 -4.59
N LEU A 27 -15.90 15.24 -5.48
CA LEU A 27 -17.13 15.17 -6.28
C LEU A 27 -18.21 14.23 -5.72
N SER A 28 -18.03 13.67 -4.51
CA SER A 28 -19.05 12.82 -3.88
C SER A 28 -19.00 12.84 -2.34
N GLN A 29 -18.77 14.00 -1.72
CA GLN A 29 -18.98 14.16 -0.26
C GLN A 29 -20.46 14.34 0.04
N SER A 30 -21.24 13.28 -0.07
CA SER A 30 -22.59 13.19 0.49
C SER A 30 -22.87 11.76 0.95
N SER A 31 -22.16 11.32 1.99
CA SER A 31 -22.68 10.49 3.10
C SER A 31 -21.51 10.03 3.96
N SER A 32 -21.62 10.21 5.27
CA SER A 32 -20.70 9.68 6.28
C SER A 32 -20.80 8.14 6.30
N SER A 33 -20.12 7.47 5.38
CA SER A 33 -19.88 6.03 5.50
C SER A 33 -18.67 5.86 6.40
N SER A 34 -18.90 5.43 7.64
CA SER A 34 -17.87 5.01 8.59
C SER A 34 -17.22 3.71 8.12
N THR A 35 -16.59 3.74 6.95
CA THR A 35 -15.87 2.62 6.36
C THR A 35 -14.55 2.50 7.08
N SER A 36 -14.21 1.30 7.57
CA SER A 36 -12.90 1.09 8.20
C SER A 36 -11.79 1.37 7.18
N VAL A 37 -10.65 1.89 7.64
CA VAL A 37 -9.48 2.12 6.78
C VAL A 37 -9.10 0.83 6.06
N VAL A 38 -9.16 -0.30 6.75
CA VAL A 38 -8.93 -1.63 6.17
C VAL A 38 -9.91 -1.90 5.03
N GLN A 39 -11.21 -1.69 5.23
CA GLN A 39 -12.20 -1.95 4.19
C GLN A 39 -11.99 -1.05 2.96
N GLN A 40 -11.61 0.22 3.16
CA GLN A 40 -11.30 1.12 2.05
C GLN A 40 -10.02 0.73 1.31
N VAL A 41 -8.97 0.33 2.03
CA VAL A 41 -7.72 -0.16 1.44
C VAL A 41 -7.97 -1.44 0.66
N MET A 42 -8.68 -2.41 1.23
CA MET A 42 -8.99 -3.67 0.57
C MET A 42 -9.85 -3.47 -0.68
N TYR A 43 -10.83 -2.57 -0.62
CA TYR A 43 -11.61 -2.19 -1.80
C TYR A 43 -10.71 -1.63 -2.91
N ASN A 44 -9.79 -0.72 -2.58
CA ASN A 44 -8.89 -0.13 -3.58
C ASN A 44 -7.93 -1.17 -4.18
N LEU A 45 -7.37 -2.07 -3.36
CA LEU A 45 -6.44 -3.10 -3.82
C LEU A 45 -7.10 -4.17 -4.69
N THR A 46 -8.38 -4.48 -4.44
CA THR A 46 -9.10 -5.53 -5.17
C THR A 46 -9.82 -5.02 -6.41
N ARG A 47 -10.17 -3.73 -6.45
CA ARG A 47 -10.84 -3.06 -7.57
C ARG A 47 -10.02 -3.10 -8.86
N ASP A 48 -8.71 -2.91 -8.76
CA ASP A 48 -7.79 -2.84 -9.90
C ASP A 48 -6.43 -3.47 -9.54
N PRO A 49 -6.26 -4.78 -9.81
CA PRO A 49 -5.08 -5.54 -9.39
C PRO A 49 -3.78 -5.13 -10.09
N GLU A 50 -3.88 -4.60 -11.32
CA GLU A 50 -2.71 -4.21 -12.13
C GLU A 50 -2.28 -2.76 -11.88
N SER A 51 -3.10 -1.96 -11.20
CA SER A 51 -2.74 -0.60 -10.81
C SER A 51 -1.54 -0.57 -9.87
N ILE A 52 -0.71 0.47 -10.00
CA ILE A 52 0.45 0.67 -9.13
C ILE A 52 -0.04 1.16 -7.75
N ALA A 53 0.15 0.32 -6.74
CA ALA A 53 -0.23 0.64 -5.35
C ALA A 53 0.89 1.33 -4.58
N LEU A 54 2.16 1.01 -4.89
CA LEU A 54 3.32 1.57 -4.22
C LEU A 54 4.45 1.86 -5.20
N VAL A 55 5.10 3.00 -4.98
CA VAL A 55 6.35 3.37 -5.64
C VAL A 55 7.40 3.53 -4.53
N ASP A 56 8.44 2.72 -4.61
CA ASP A 56 9.65 2.79 -3.81
C ASP A 56 10.83 3.14 -4.73
N GLN A 57 11.90 3.69 -4.18
CA GLN A 57 13.05 4.23 -4.92
C GLN A 57 13.64 3.23 -5.93
N CYS A 58 13.47 1.93 -5.68
CA CYS A 58 13.98 0.85 -6.53
C CYS A 58 12.88 0.00 -7.21
N ALA A 59 11.59 0.23 -6.94
CA ALA A 59 10.53 -0.65 -7.43
C ALA A 59 9.13 0.00 -7.43
N THR A 60 8.36 -0.31 -8.47
CA THR A 60 6.90 -0.12 -8.49
C THR A 60 6.23 -1.45 -8.18
N ILE A 61 5.20 -1.46 -7.32
CA ILE A 61 4.45 -2.67 -7.01
C ILE A 61 2.97 -2.46 -7.24
N SER A 62 2.36 -3.44 -7.90
CA SER A 62 0.94 -3.44 -8.22
C SER A 62 0.10 -3.75 -6.99
N SER A 63 -1.19 -3.41 -7.05
CA SER A 63 -2.17 -3.76 -6.03
C SER A 63 -2.20 -5.24 -5.72
N ALA A 64 -2.13 -6.10 -6.74
CA ALA A 64 -2.08 -7.56 -6.58
C ALA A 64 -0.82 -8.01 -5.82
N ALA A 65 0.35 -7.47 -6.19
CA ALA A 65 1.61 -7.83 -5.54
C ALA A 65 1.65 -7.36 -4.08
N LEU A 66 1.08 -6.18 -3.79
CA LEU A 66 0.96 -5.70 -2.41
C LEU A 66 0.01 -6.57 -1.59
N LEU A 67 -1.13 -6.96 -2.17
CA LEU A 67 -2.13 -7.80 -1.51
C LEU A 67 -1.59 -9.21 -1.22
N GLU A 68 -0.81 -9.78 -2.15
CA GLU A 68 -0.15 -11.06 -1.95
C GLU A 68 0.81 -11.02 -0.75
N ARG A 69 1.65 -9.99 -0.66
CA ARG A 69 2.58 -9.80 0.46
C ARG A 69 1.85 -9.59 1.78
N ALA A 70 0.82 -8.75 1.79
CA ALA A 70 0.00 -8.53 2.98
C ALA A 70 -0.67 -9.83 3.45
N THR A 71 -1.17 -10.65 2.53
CA THR A 71 -1.75 -11.97 2.84
C THR A 71 -0.70 -12.91 3.41
N TRP A 72 0.51 -12.90 2.87
CA TRP A 72 1.62 -13.69 3.41
C TRP A 72 1.98 -13.27 4.83
N VAL A 73 2.07 -11.96 5.11
CA VAL A 73 2.30 -11.44 6.48
C VAL A 73 1.19 -11.86 7.42
N ALA A 74 -0.08 -11.67 7.04
CA ALA A 74 -1.24 -12.05 7.84
C ALA A 74 -1.20 -13.54 8.23
N ARG A 75 -0.86 -14.43 7.28
CA ARG A 75 -0.71 -15.87 7.53
C ARG A 75 0.48 -16.19 8.42
N SER A 76 1.61 -15.51 8.23
CA SER A 76 2.79 -15.67 9.08
C SER A 76 2.54 -15.22 10.52
N ILE A 77 1.78 -14.16 10.74
CA ILE A 77 1.40 -13.73 12.09
C ILE A 77 0.37 -14.69 12.69
N ALA A 78 -0.63 -15.11 11.91
CA ALA A 78 -1.64 -16.07 12.35
C ALA A 78 -1.05 -17.45 12.70
N SER A 79 0.13 -17.82 12.17
CA SER A 79 0.82 -19.06 12.56
C SER A 79 1.68 -18.90 13.82
N LEU A 80 2.06 -17.67 14.18
CA LEU A 80 2.83 -17.35 15.39
C LEU A 80 1.95 -16.98 16.58
N THR A 81 0.72 -16.56 16.31
CA THR A 81 -0.31 -16.26 17.30
C THR A 81 -1.28 -17.44 17.37
N ASP A 82 -1.90 -17.68 18.51
CA ASP A 82 -3.01 -18.63 18.66
C ASP A 82 -4.33 -18.10 18.08
N GLY A 83 -4.25 -17.09 17.21
CA GLY A 83 -5.39 -16.33 16.70
C GLY A 83 -5.96 -15.31 17.68
N SER A 84 -5.31 -15.08 18.84
CA SER A 84 -5.75 -14.07 19.81
C SER A 84 -5.49 -12.65 19.29
N PRO A 85 -6.48 -11.74 19.39
CA PRO A 85 -6.31 -10.35 19.01
C PRO A 85 -5.27 -9.68 19.92
N GLY A 86 -4.25 -9.08 19.31
CA GLY A 86 -3.14 -8.46 20.03
C GLY A 86 -2.43 -7.38 19.23
N VAL A 87 -1.51 -6.67 19.90
CA VAL A 87 -0.69 -5.63 19.26
C VAL A 87 0.54 -6.29 18.63
N VAL A 88 0.74 -6.08 17.33
CA VAL A 88 1.92 -6.57 16.60
C VAL A 88 2.88 -5.40 16.35
N PRO A 89 4.07 -5.36 16.97
CA PRO A 89 5.06 -4.33 16.67
C PRO A 89 5.67 -4.57 15.29
N ILE A 90 5.77 -3.51 14.48
CA ILE A 90 6.40 -3.53 13.16
C ILE A 90 7.71 -2.74 13.23
N MET A 91 8.85 -3.43 13.14
CA MET A 91 10.19 -2.82 13.02
C MET A 91 10.78 -3.19 11.67
N LEU A 92 10.44 -2.39 10.65
CA LEU A 92 10.98 -2.49 9.30
C LEU A 92 11.37 -1.11 8.81
N ASP A 93 12.41 -1.04 7.98
CA ASP A 93 12.74 0.18 7.26
C ASP A 93 11.58 0.56 6.31
N LYS A 94 11.47 1.85 6.03
CA LYS A 94 10.45 2.35 5.11
C LYS A 94 10.64 1.69 3.74
N GLY A 95 9.58 1.05 3.26
CA GLY A 95 9.55 0.41 1.96
C GLY A 95 8.26 -0.38 1.77
N ALA A 96 8.23 -1.17 0.70
CA ALA A 96 7.08 -1.99 0.36
C ALA A 96 6.67 -2.98 1.47
N GLU A 97 7.64 -3.61 2.12
CA GLU A 97 7.38 -4.62 3.15
C GLU A 97 6.78 -4.02 4.42
N TRP A 98 7.17 -2.78 4.74
CA TRP A 98 6.58 -2.02 5.83
C TRP A 98 5.09 -1.74 5.58
N VAL A 99 4.72 -1.33 4.36
CA VAL A 99 3.31 -1.12 3.99
C VAL A 99 2.53 -2.44 3.95
N ALA A 100 3.10 -3.49 3.35
CA ALA A 100 2.46 -4.81 3.32
C ALA A 100 2.17 -5.33 4.74
N SER A 101 3.08 -5.08 5.69
CA SER A 101 2.90 -5.45 7.09
C SER A 101 1.73 -4.72 7.74
N ILE A 102 1.56 -3.41 7.46
CA ILE A 102 0.42 -2.64 7.97
C ILE A 102 -0.91 -3.13 7.38
N VAL A 103 -0.92 -3.53 6.11
CA VAL A 103 -2.12 -4.03 5.43
C VAL A 103 -2.49 -5.45 5.90
N GLY A 104 -1.51 -6.26 6.30
CA GLY A 104 -1.71 -7.64 6.75
C GLY A 104 -2.05 -7.81 8.25
N VAL A 105 -1.96 -6.73 9.05
CA VAL A 105 -2.31 -6.68 10.47
C VAL A 105 -3.70 -6.09 10.66
#